data_AF-A0A7S2IL55-F1
#
_entry.id   AF-A0A7S2IL55-F1
#
_cell.length_a   1.000
_cell.length_b   1.000
_cell.length_c   1.000
_cell.angle_alpha   90.00
_cell.angle_beta   90.00
_cell.angle_gamma   90.00
#
_symmetry.space_group_name_H-M   'P 1'
#
loop_
_entity.id
_entity.type
_entity.pdbx_description
1 polymer ?
#
loop_
_entity_poly.entity_id
_entity_poly.type
_entity_poly.pdbx_seq_one_letter_code
_entity_poly.pdbx_strand_id
1 'polypeptide(L)'
;QALLAQYRFQLLDGPTPGRRAAAIPLPVRTMANMCGVVSGDDAWKLIQEAAAFKEATIPVYKCSSYEMCIAALEAGQKLGKAVGIEFACADSSSLAGKSLENGSLQSSTLGAVVGAHLVRYLAPAYHVKV
;
A
#
# COMPACT_ATOMS: atom_id res chain seq x y z
N GLN A 1 18.89 14.60 -9.03
CA GLN A 1 19.72 13.73 -8.15
C GLN A 1 19.74 14.16 -6.67
N ALA A 2 19.25 15.35 -6.29
CA ALA A 2 19.25 15.81 -4.89
C ALA A 2 18.09 15.30 -4.00
N LEU A 3 16.97 14.83 -4.59
CA LEU A 3 15.77 14.40 -3.84
C LEU A 3 15.83 12.95 -3.31
N LEU A 4 16.72 12.12 -3.84
CA LEU A 4 16.88 10.71 -3.44
C LEU A 4 17.62 10.54 -2.10
N ALA A 5 18.31 11.58 -1.61
CA ALA A 5 19.06 11.52 -0.35
C ALA A 5 18.17 11.65 0.91
N GLN A 6 16.98 12.26 0.79
CA GLN A 6 16.11 12.51 1.95
C GLN A 6 15.31 11.27 2.41
N TYR A 7 15.14 10.27 1.55
CA TYR A 7 14.49 8.99 1.88
C TYR A 7 15.48 7.89 2.25
N ARG A 8 16.75 8.23 2.46
CA ARG A 8 17.78 7.28 2.87
C ARG A 8 17.65 7.03 4.38
N PHE A 9 16.94 5.96 4.73
CA PHE A 9 17.21 5.16 5.91
C PHE A 9 17.17 5.86 7.29
N GLN A 10 16.08 6.60 7.59
CA GLN A 10 15.80 7.00 8.98
C GLN A 10 15.43 5.83 9.93
N LEU A 11 15.46 4.58 9.45
CA LEU A 11 15.19 3.38 10.24
C LEU A 11 16.43 2.74 10.89
N LEU A 12 17.67 3.12 10.52
CA LEU A 12 18.89 2.50 11.08
C LEU A 12 19.61 3.29 12.16
N ASP A 13 19.28 4.57 12.37
CA ASP A 13 19.79 5.33 13.51
C ASP A 13 18.72 5.37 14.60
N GLY A 14 18.53 4.22 15.26
CA GLY A 14 17.75 4.16 16.50
C GLY A 14 18.41 5.04 17.57
N PRO A 15 17.64 5.70 18.46
CA PRO A 15 18.21 6.52 19.51
C PRO A 15 18.96 5.63 20.50
N THR A 16 20.17 6.02 20.86
CA THR A 16 20.93 5.46 21.99
C THR A 16 20.04 5.47 23.24
N PRO A 17 19.99 4.39 24.03
CA PRO A 17 19.06 4.27 25.14
C PRO A 17 19.47 5.24 26.25
N GLY A 18 18.75 6.35 26.42
CA GLY A 18 18.99 7.25 27.55
C GLY A 18 18.48 8.69 27.42
N ARG A 19 18.16 9.19 26.22
CA ARG A 19 17.53 10.52 26.09
C ARG A 19 16.03 10.35 25.87
N ARG A 20 15.21 10.88 26.79
CA ARG A 20 13.78 11.15 26.54
C ARG A 20 13.72 11.98 25.26
N ALA A 21 13.35 11.34 24.15
CA ALA A 21 13.19 12.01 22.88
C ALA A 21 12.05 13.01 23.05
N ALA A 22 12.39 14.31 23.01
CA ALA A 22 11.41 15.33 22.68
C ALA A 22 10.68 14.84 21.43
N ALA A 23 9.35 14.81 21.47
CA ALA A 23 8.51 14.30 20.39
C ALA A 23 8.94 14.99 19.08
N ILE A 24 9.73 14.30 18.27
CA ILE A 24 10.02 14.72 16.91
C ILE A 24 8.64 14.71 16.25
N PRO A 25 8.11 15.86 15.80
CA PRO A 25 6.84 15.85 15.10
C PRO A 25 7.05 15.00 13.86
N LEU A 26 6.50 13.78 13.88
CA LEU A 26 6.44 12.94 12.70
C LEU A 26 5.78 13.82 11.63
N PRO A 27 6.35 13.89 10.41
CA PRO A 27 5.74 14.67 9.35
C PRO A 27 4.29 14.24 9.25
N VAL A 28 3.38 15.20 9.49
CA VAL A 28 1.94 14.92 9.46
C VAL A 28 1.65 14.38 8.08
N ARG A 29 1.15 13.14 8.02
CA ARG A 29 0.78 12.48 6.77
C ARG A 29 -0.38 13.26 6.15
N THR A 30 -0.06 14.23 5.31
CA THR A 30 -1.03 14.95 4.48
C THR A 30 -1.21 14.20 3.17
N MET A 31 -2.40 14.30 2.55
CA MET A 31 -2.73 13.65 1.27
C MET A 31 -1.70 13.94 0.16
N ALA A 32 -1.02 15.10 0.20
CA ALA A 32 0.04 15.46 -0.74
C ALA A 32 1.36 14.67 -0.52
N ASN A 33 1.59 14.16 0.69
CA ASN A 33 2.82 13.50 1.10
C ASN A 33 2.62 12.01 1.47
N MET A 34 1.41 11.48 1.26
CA MET A 34 1.09 10.07 1.49
C MET A 34 1.41 9.24 0.25
N CYS A 35 2.48 8.45 0.34
CA CYS A 35 2.77 7.32 -0.53
C CYS A 35 2.57 6.03 0.30
N GLY A 36 1.87 5.04 -0.24
CA GLY A 36 1.53 3.82 0.47
C GLY A 36 0.02 3.58 0.61
N VAL A 37 -0.32 2.66 1.52
CA VAL A 37 -1.72 2.27 1.78
C VAL A 37 -2.47 3.40 2.49
N VAL A 38 -3.59 3.80 1.91
CA VAL A 38 -4.49 4.85 2.41
C VAL A 38 -5.57 4.20 3.27
N SER A 39 -5.91 4.81 4.40
CA SER A 39 -6.90 4.27 5.34
C SER A 39 -7.63 5.39 6.10
N GLY A 40 -8.82 5.10 6.61
CA GLY A 40 -9.61 6.06 7.40
C GLY A 40 -10.12 7.25 6.57
N ASP A 41 -10.13 8.43 7.18
CA ASP A 41 -10.67 9.66 6.56
C ASP A 41 -9.98 10.03 5.26
N ASP A 42 -8.70 9.66 5.09
CA ASP A 42 -7.94 9.97 3.88
C ASP A 42 -8.41 9.12 2.69
N ALA A 43 -8.92 7.91 2.92
CA ALA A 43 -9.54 7.11 1.86
C ALA A 43 -10.85 7.76 1.40
N TRP A 44 -11.62 8.32 2.34
CA TRP A 44 -12.86 9.04 2.02
C TRP A 44 -12.59 10.33 1.24
N LYS A 45 -11.55 11.09 1.60
CA LYS A 45 -11.13 12.28 0.83
C LYS A 45 -10.65 11.91 -0.56
N LEU A 46 -9.89 10.82 -0.70
CA LEU A 46 -9.41 10.33 -2.00
C LEU A 46 -10.57 10.02 -2.96
N ILE A 47 -11.61 9.37 -2.46
CA ILE A 47 -12.82 9.07 -3.26
C ILE A 47 -13.58 10.36 -3.61
N GLN A 48 -13.67 11.33 -2.70
CA GLN A 48 -14.32 12.62 -2.98
C GLN A 48 -13.56 13.45 -4.02
N GLU A 49 -12.22 13.50 -3.92
CA GLU A 49 -11.37 14.15 -4.92
C GLU A 49 -11.54 13.48 -6.28
N ALA A 50 -11.50 12.15 -6.32
CA ALA A 50 -11.75 11.36 -7.53
C ALA A 50 -13.14 11.63 -8.15
N ALA A 51 -14.18 11.80 -7.34
CA ALA A 51 -15.52 12.14 -7.81
C ALA A 51 -15.65 13.59 -8.32
N ALA A 52 -14.88 14.52 -7.75
CA ALA A 52 -14.88 15.92 -8.16
C ALA A 52 -14.21 16.14 -9.52
N PHE A 53 -13.13 15.39 -9.79
CA PHE A 53 -12.50 15.36 -11.11
C PHE A 53 -13.25 14.34 -11.99
N LYS A 54 -14.19 14.80 -12.84
CA LYS A 54 -15.07 13.96 -13.70
C LYS A 54 -14.41 12.83 -14.51
N GLU A 55 -13.08 12.80 -14.63
CA GLU A 55 -12.30 11.79 -15.37
C GLU A 55 -11.39 10.93 -14.46
N ALA A 56 -11.47 11.09 -13.14
CA ALA A 56 -10.61 10.41 -12.17
C ALA A 56 -11.30 9.17 -11.58
N THR A 57 -11.53 8.15 -12.40
CA THR A 57 -11.86 6.82 -11.85
C THR A 57 -10.60 6.19 -11.25
N ILE A 58 -10.70 5.66 -10.03
CA ILE A 58 -9.64 4.86 -9.42
C ILE A 58 -9.75 3.44 -10.00
N PRO A 59 -8.77 2.96 -10.79
CA PRO A 59 -8.79 1.60 -11.29
C PRO A 59 -8.57 0.61 -10.13
N VAL A 60 -9.36 -0.46 -10.08
CA VAL A 60 -9.23 -1.54 -9.10
C VAL A 60 -8.79 -2.80 -9.81
N TYR A 61 -7.65 -3.35 -9.42
CA TYR A 61 -7.10 -4.57 -9.97
C TYR A 61 -7.27 -5.74 -8.99
N LYS A 62 -7.79 -6.85 -9.51
CA LYS A 62 -7.84 -8.12 -8.77
C LYS A 62 -6.51 -8.84 -8.93
N CYS A 63 -5.84 -9.14 -7.83
CA CYS A 63 -4.51 -9.71 -7.85
C CYS A 63 -4.52 -11.12 -7.25
N SER A 64 -4.14 -12.12 -8.04
CA SER A 64 -4.04 -13.53 -7.63
C SER A 64 -2.60 -14.03 -7.43
N SER A 65 -1.62 -13.21 -7.80
CA SER A 65 -0.19 -13.46 -7.60
C SER A 65 0.56 -12.20 -7.17
N TYR A 66 1.78 -12.38 -6.68
CA TYR A 66 2.64 -11.28 -6.27
C TYR A 66 3.05 -10.42 -7.48
N GLU A 67 3.27 -11.01 -8.66
CA GLU A 67 3.60 -10.23 -9.86
C GLU A 67 2.46 -9.32 -10.27
N MET A 68 1.20 -9.76 -10.15
CA MET A 68 0.04 -8.91 -10.45
C MET A 68 -0.05 -7.71 -9.50
N CYS A 69 0.26 -7.90 -8.21
CA CYS A 69 0.32 -6.80 -7.24
C CYS A 69 1.39 -5.77 -7.65
N ILE A 70 2.58 -6.25 -8.03
CA ILE A 70 3.68 -5.38 -8.47
C ILE A 70 3.33 -4.66 -9.77
N ALA A 71 2.74 -5.35 -10.75
CA ALA A 71 2.32 -4.77 -12.00
C ALA A 71 1.25 -3.67 -11.79
N ALA A 72 0.32 -3.86 -10.86
CA ALA A 72 -0.65 -2.84 -10.49
C ALA A 72 0.02 -1.59 -9.88
N LEU A 73 1.02 -1.78 -9.01
CA LEU A 73 1.81 -0.69 -8.45
C LEU A 73 2.60 0.06 -9.53
N GLU A 74 3.26 -0.66 -10.44
CA GLU A 74 3.98 -0.05 -11.57
C GLU A 74 3.06 0.72 -12.51
N ALA A 75 1.86 0.20 -12.78
CA ALA A 75 0.86 0.88 -13.58
C ALA A 75 0.40 2.18 -12.90
N GLY A 76 0.16 2.15 -11.59
CA GLY A 76 -0.19 3.33 -10.79
C GLY A 76 0.91 4.40 -10.83
N GLN A 77 2.16 3.98 -10.72
CA GLN A 77 3.30 4.89 -10.79
C GLN A 77 3.42 5.54 -12.17
N LYS A 78 3.27 4.77 -13.25
CA LYS A 78 3.34 5.28 -14.64
C LYS A 78 2.22 6.27 -14.94
N LEU A 79 1.03 6.05 -14.39
CA LEU A 79 -0.12 6.93 -14.58
C LEU A 79 -0.12 8.13 -13.62
N GLY A 80 0.67 8.10 -12.56
CA GLY A 80 0.67 9.12 -11.51
C GLY A 80 -0.67 9.22 -10.77
N LYS A 81 -1.46 8.14 -10.75
CA LYS A 81 -2.81 8.07 -10.18
C LYS A 81 -2.86 7.05 -9.03
N ALA A 82 -3.88 7.19 -8.17
CA ALA A 82 -4.19 6.18 -7.16
C ALA A 82 -4.72 4.91 -7.82
N VAL A 83 -4.45 3.76 -7.21
CA VAL A 83 -4.83 2.44 -7.72
C VAL A 83 -5.38 1.59 -6.59
N GLY A 84 -6.53 0.94 -6.78
CA GLY A 84 -7.04 -0.05 -5.85
C GLY A 84 -6.49 -1.44 -6.13
N ILE A 85 -6.15 -2.18 -5.07
CA ILE A 85 -5.80 -3.61 -5.14
C ILE A 85 -6.84 -4.39 -4.33
N GLU A 86 -7.48 -5.35 -4.98
CA GLU A 86 -8.50 -6.21 -4.39
C GLU A 86 -8.03 -7.67 -4.41
N PHE A 87 -8.24 -8.36 -3.28
CA PHE A 87 -8.03 -9.79 -3.18
C PHE A 87 -9.38 -10.48 -3.05
N ALA A 88 -9.81 -11.17 -4.12
CA ALA A 88 -11.01 -11.99 -4.04
C ALA A 88 -10.73 -13.28 -3.26
N CYS A 89 -11.77 -14.00 -2.84
CA CYS A 89 -11.64 -15.22 -2.04
C CYS A 89 -10.77 -16.30 -2.72
N ALA A 90 -10.97 -16.52 -4.02
CA ALA A 90 -10.19 -17.46 -4.82
C ALA A 90 -8.74 -16.98 -5.04
N ASP A 91 -8.58 -15.68 -5.31
CA ASP A 91 -7.27 -15.05 -5.55
C ASP A 91 -6.40 -15.08 -4.30
N SER A 92 -7.01 -14.82 -3.14
CA SER A 92 -6.34 -14.90 -1.84
C SER A 92 -5.88 -16.33 -1.55
N SER A 93 -6.71 -17.34 -1.82
CA SER A 93 -6.29 -18.73 -1.65
C SER A 93 -5.14 -19.11 -2.59
N SER A 94 -5.09 -18.53 -3.80
CA SER A 94 -3.98 -18.73 -4.73
C SER A 94 -2.68 -18.11 -4.21
N LEU A 95 -2.77 -16.95 -3.54
CA LEU A 95 -1.66 -16.25 -2.90
C LEU A 95 -1.09 -16.98 -1.68
N ALA A 96 -1.93 -17.62 -0.88
CA ALA A 96 -1.48 -18.50 0.20
C ALA A 96 -0.84 -19.80 -0.31
N GLY A 97 -1.35 -20.29 -1.44
CA GLY A 97 -0.93 -21.53 -2.07
C GLY A 97 -2.11 -22.47 -2.29
N LYS A 98 -2.27 -22.94 -3.54
CA LYS A 98 -3.40 -23.81 -3.96
C LYS A 98 -3.46 -25.16 -3.22
N SER A 99 -2.36 -25.56 -2.59
CA SER A 99 -2.28 -26.80 -1.83
C SER A 99 -2.82 -26.70 -0.39
N LEU A 100 -3.13 -25.50 0.10
CA LEU A 100 -3.68 -25.30 1.43
C LEU A 100 -5.18 -25.56 1.44
N GLU A 101 -5.66 -26.20 2.50
CA GLU A 101 -7.06 -26.51 2.69
C GLU A 101 -7.87 -25.23 2.94
N ASN A 102 -8.99 -25.07 2.22
CA ASN A 102 -9.82 -23.87 2.30
C ASN A 102 -11.24 -24.12 2.86
N GLY A 103 -11.46 -25.24 3.53
CA GLY A 103 -12.80 -25.65 4.01
C GLY A 103 -13.48 -24.63 4.92
N SER A 104 -12.71 -23.80 5.62
CA SER A 104 -13.21 -22.72 6.49
C SER A 104 -12.58 -21.36 6.17
N LEU A 105 -12.25 -21.10 4.89
CA LEU A 105 -11.67 -19.83 4.42
C LEU A 105 -10.29 -19.51 5.02
N GLN A 106 -9.60 -20.52 5.58
CA GLN A 106 -8.31 -20.35 6.25
C GLN A 106 -7.22 -19.93 5.25
N SER A 107 -7.12 -20.61 4.11
CA SER A 107 -6.15 -20.25 3.08
C SER A 107 -6.45 -18.88 2.47
N SER A 108 -7.73 -18.57 2.22
CA SER A 108 -8.14 -17.24 1.76
C SER A 108 -7.80 -16.14 2.77
N THR A 109 -8.02 -16.36 4.06
CA THR A 109 -7.68 -15.38 5.12
C THR A 109 -6.17 -15.17 5.19
N LEU A 110 -5.39 -16.25 5.20
CA LEU A 110 -3.93 -16.16 5.24
C LEU A 110 -3.38 -15.41 4.02
N GLY A 111 -3.89 -15.74 2.82
CA GLY A 111 -3.46 -15.11 1.59
C GLY A 111 -3.82 -13.64 1.49
N ALA A 112 -4.99 -13.25 1.99
CA ALA A 112 -5.38 -11.84 2.07
C ALA A 112 -4.44 -11.05 3.01
N VAL A 113 -4.07 -11.64 4.16
CA VAL A 113 -3.12 -11.03 5.10
C VAL A 113 -1.73 -10.89 4.47
N VAL A 114 -1.23 -11.93 3.80
CA VAL A 114 0.06 -11.90 3.10
C VAL A 114 0.05 -10.85 1.97
N GLY A 115 -1.01 -10.80 1.17
CA GLY A 115 -1.18 -9.79 0.12
C GLY A 115 -1.23 -8.37 0.67
N ALA A 116 -1.95 -8.15 1.77
CA ALA A 116 -2.00 -6.85 2.44
C ALA A 116 -0.62 -6.41 2.96
N HIS A 117 0.16 -7.33 3.53
CA HIS A 117 1.54 -7.04 3.96
C HIS A 117 2.43 -6.67 2.77
N LEU A 118 2.37 -7.44 1.67
CA LEU A 118 3.14 -7.18 0.46
C LEU A 118 2.89 -5.75 -0.05
N VAL A 119 1.62 -5.39 -0.25
CA VAL A 119 1.24 -4.05 -0.74
C VAL A 119 1.69 -2.96 0.22
N ARG A 120 1.56 -3.19 1.54
CA ARG A 120 1.93 -2.18 2.53
C ARG A 120 3.42 -1.88 2.59
N TYR A 121 4.27 -2.87 2.30
CA TYR A 121 5.72 -2.66 2.21
C TYR A 121 6.17 -2.10 0.86
N LEU A 122 5.53 -2.50 -0.23
CA LEU A 122 5.95 -2.07 -1.58
C LEU A 122 5.38 -0.72 -1.99
N ALA A 123 4.13 -0.39 -1.68
CA ALA A 123 3.47 0.83 -2.17
C ALA A 123 4.26 2.14 -1.86
N PRO A 124 4.89 2.32 -0.68
CA PRO A 124 5.75 3.48 -0.42
C PRO A 124 6.98 3.56 -1.33
N ALA A 125 7.56 2.42 -1.72
CA ALA A 125 8.73 2.35 -2.60
C ALA A 125 8.41 2.70 -4.05
N TYR A 126 7.17 2.42 -4.50
CA TYR A 126 6.68 2.82 -5.82
C TYR A 126 6.13 4.25 -5.87
N HIS A 127 6.02 4.93 -4.72
CA HIS A 127 5.41 6.27 -4.60
C HIS A 127 3.95 6.33 -5.09
N VAL A 128 3.18 5.26 -4.87
CA VAL A 128 1.77 5.13 -5.30
C VAL A 128 0.84 5.13 -4.10
N LYS A 129 -0.34 5.71 -4.26
CA LYS A 129 -1.45 5.64 -3.30
C LYS A 129 -2.31 4.42 -3.61
N VAL A 130 -2.48 3.54 -2.62
CA VAL A 130 -3.24 2.28 -2.73
C VAL A 130 -4.33 2.19 -1.68
#